data_AF-A0A8X6R6Z7-F1
#
_entry.id   AF-A0A8X6R6Z7-F1
#
_cell.length_a   1.000
_cell.length_b   1.000
_cell.length_c   1.000
_cell.angle_alpha   90.00
_cell.angle_beta   90.00
_cell.angle_gamma   90.00
#
_symmetry.space_group_name_H-M   'P 1'
#
loop_
_entity.id
_entity.type
_entity.pdbx_description
1 polymer ?
#
loop_
_entity_poly.entity_id
_entity_poly.type
_entity_poly.pdbx_seq_one_letter_code
_entity_poly.pdbx_strand_id
1 'polypeptide(L)'
;MGFLGRRLAAHTFPPVTIRELRLALQDEWAAMPQQLIDTLILSMGRRRETCLARSAFDQVFEFDTGMIVVYRDSGLSFRQIGSRVGRNQTTVMRICDCWMQEGTTDRRGR
;
A
#
# COMPACT_ATOMS: atom_id res chain seq x y z
N MET A 1 -11.10 -15.65 -6.43
CA MET A 1 -11.33 -16.83 -5.58
C MET A 1 -10.29 -16.90 -4.47
N GLY A 2 -10.72 -16.90 -3.20
CA GLY A 2 -9.85 -16.95 -2.01
C GLY A 2 -9.25 -18.33 -1.74
N PHE A 3 -8.47 -18.46 -0.66
CA PHE A 3 -7.74 -19.69 -0.29
C PHE A 3 -8.64 -20.92 -0.18
N LEU A 4 -9.75 -20.82 0.56
CA LEU A 4 -10.73 -21.91 0.73
C LEU A 4 -11.38 -22.32 -0.60
N GLY A 5 -11.70 -21.36 -1.47
CA GLY A 5 -12.29 -21.64 -2.78
C GLY A 5 -11.36 -22.42 -3.71
N ARG A 6 -10.04 -22.17 -3.62
CA ARG A 6 -9.04 -22.94 -4.38
C ARG A 6 -8.89 -24.37 -3.86
N ARG A 7 -8.93 -24.58 -2.54
CA ARG A 7 -8.83 -25.92 -1.98
C ARG A 7 -10.11 -26.73 -2.22
N LEU A 8 -11.29 -26.11 -2.11
CA LEU A 8 -12.57 -26.72 -2.50
C LEU A 8 -12.60 -27.16 -3.97
N ALA A 9 -12.10 -26.32 -4.88
CA ALA A 9 -12.00 -26.68 -6.30
C ALA A 9 -11.00 -27.82 -6.57
N ALA A 10 -10.10 -28.09 -5.63
CA ALA A 10 -9.14 -29.19 -5.70
C ALA A 10 -9.65 -30.49 -5.05
N HIS A 11 -10.84 -30.50 -4.44
CA HIS A 11 -11.42 -31.76 -3.93
C HIS A 11 -11.75 -32.72 -5.07
N THR A 12 -11.39 -33.99 -4.88
CA THR A 12 -11.58 -35.09 -5.83
C THR A 12 -13.04 -35.33 -6.20
N PHE A 13 -13.96 -35.00 -5.29
CA PHE A 13 -15.41 -35.05 -5.52
C PHE A 13 -16.01 -33.67 -5.26
N PRO A 14 -16.61 -33.03 -6.28
CA PRO A 14 -17.27 -31.75 -6.07
C PRO A 14 -18.50 -31.98 -5.16
N PRO A 15 -18.65 -31.21 -4.08
CA PRO A 15 -19.83 -31.31 -3.23
C PRO A 15 -21.08 -30.94 -4.05
N VAL A 16 -22.02 -31.86 -4.15
CA VAL A 16 -23.23 -31.71 -4.98
C VAL A 16 -24.42 -31.19 -4.19
N THR A 17 -24.34 -31.24 -2.85
CA THR A 17 -25.35 -30.68 -1.94
C THR A 17 -24.81 -29.54 -1.08
N ILE A 18 -25.70 -28.62 -0.68
CA ILE A 18 -25.35 -27.51 0.23
C ILE A 18 -24.77 -28.02 1.56
N ARG A 19 -25.25 -29.16 2.05
CA ARG A 19 -24.77 -29.77 3.30
C ARG A 19 -23.32 -30.24 3.18
N GLU A 20 -22.99 -30.92 2.08
CA GLU A 20 -21.63 -31.38 1.80
C GLU A 20 -20.68 -30.21 1.60
N LEU A 21 -21.10 -29.17 0.87
CA LEU A 21 -20.29 -27.97 0.68
C LEU A 21 -19.99 -27.29 2.02
N ARG A 22 -20.98 -27.19 2.91
CA ARG A 22 -20.79 -26.62 4.25
C ARG A 22 -19.80 -27.42 5.09
N LEU A 23 -19.88 -28.75 5.04
CA LEU A 23 -18.97 -29.63 5.78
C LEU A 23 -17.55 -29.53 5.21
N ALA A 24 -17.39 -29.56 3.89
CA ALA A 24 -16.10 -29.41 3.23
C ALA A 24 -15.45 -28.06 3.57
N LEU A 25 -16.24 -26.97 3.58
CA LEU A 25 -15.75 -25.66 4.02
C LEU A 25 -15.27 -25.66 5.47
N GLN A 26 -16.01 -26.32 6.37
CA GLN A 26 -15.66 -26.40 7.79
C GLN A 26 -14.40 -27.24 8.02
N ASP A 27 -14.27 -28.37 7.33
CA ASP A 27 -13.10 -29.25 7.40
C ASP A 27 -11.85 -28.54 6.87
N GLU A 28 -11.98 -27.88 5.71
CA GLU A 28 -10.90 -27.10 5.09
C GLU A 28 -10.47 -25.89 5.93
N TRP A 29 -11.43 -25.26 6.63
CA TRP A 29 -11.13 -24.21 7.61
C TRP A 29 -10.42 -24.78 8.85
N ALA A 30 -10.89 -25.92 9.38
CA ALA A 30 -10.28 -26.57 10.54
C ALA A 30 -8.86 -27.12 10.23
N ALA A 31 -8.63 -27.55 8.99
CA ALA A 31 -7.33 -28.00 8.48
C ALA A 31 -6.39 -26.85 8.09
N MET A 32 -6.76 -25.59 8.34
CA MET A 32 -5.93 -24.45 7.98
C MET A 32 -4.73 -24.32 8.93
N PRO A 33 -3.49 -24.31 8.43
CA PRO A 33 -2.33 -24.13 9.30
C PRO A 33 -2.32 -22.75 9.94
N GLN A 34 -2.09 -22.68 11.25
CA GLN A 34 -2.02 -21.42 11.99
C GLN A 34 -0.95 -20.47 11.40
N GLN A 35 0.17 -21.02 10.91
CA GLN A 35 1.23 -20.26 10.25
C GLN A 35 0.74 -19.47 9.03
N LEU A 36 -0.23 -20.01 8.28
CA LEU A 36 -0.82 -19.32 7.14
C LEU A 36 -1.69 -18.15 7.60
N ILE A 37 -2.46 -18.35 8.68
CA ILE A 37 -3.27 -17.31 9.31
C ILE A 37 -2.35 -16.18 9.80
N ASP A 38 -1.29 -16.52 10.53
CA ASP A 38 -0.34 -15.56 11.07
C ASP A 38 0.36 -14.78 9.94
N THR A 39 0.79 -15.47 8.88
CA THR A 39 1.39 -14.83 7.69
C THR A 39 0.42 -13.87 7.02
N LEU A 40 -0.85 -14.25 6.88
CA LEU A 40 -1.88 -13.40 6.29
C LEU A 40 -2.13 -12.15 7.15
N ILE A 41 -2.29 -12.32 8.47
CA ILE A 41 -2.48 -11.21 9.42
C ILE A 41 -1.31 -10.25 9.34
N LEU A 42 -0.07 -10.76 9.41
CA LEU A 42 1.13 -9.93 9.32
C LEU A 42 1.25 -9.22 7.97
N SER A 43 0.93 -9.90 6.86
CA SER A 43 0.99 -9.29 5.52
C SER A 43 -0.08 -8.21 5.30
N MET A 44 -1.29 -8.41 5.84
CA MET A 44 -2.40 -7.46 5.74
C MET A 44 -2.16 -6.28 6.69
N GLY A 45 -1.62 -6.52 7.88
CA GLY A 45 -1.18 -5.48 8.81
C GLY A 45 -0.15 -4.55 8.18
N ARG A 46 0.93 -5.12 7.62
CA ARG A 46 1.95 -4.34 6.90
C ARG A 46 1.37 -3.56 5.71
N ARG A 47 0.53 -4.20 4.89
CA ARG A 47 -0.12 -3.51 3.75
C ARG A 47 -0.98 -2.34 4.24
N ARG A 48 -1.77 -2.55 5.29
CA ARG A 48 -2.58 -1.50 5.91
C ARG A 48 -1.72 -0.34 6.39
N GLU A 49 -0.64 -0.60 7.11
CA GLU A 49 0.30 0.43 7.56
C GLU A 49 0.91 1.20 6.39
N THR A 50 1.33 0.51 5.33
CA THR A 50 1.90 1.15 4.14
C THR A 50 0.88 2.01 3.39
N CYS A 51 -0.37 1.55 3.26
CA CYS A 51 -1.44 2.32 2.63
C CYS A 51 -1.81 3.55 3.46
N LEU A 52 -1.90 3.41 4.79
CA LEU A 52 -2.19 4.53 5.69
C LEU A 52 -1.06 5.57 5.65
N ALA A 53 0.19 5.13 5.73
CA ALA A 53 1.35 6.02 5.63
C ALA A 53 1.36 6.76 4.29
N ARG A 54 1.04 6.09 3.18
CA ARG A 54 0.95 6.73 1.87
C ARG A 54 -0.20 7.73 1.79
N SER A 55 -1.40 7.38 2.26
CA SER A 55 -2.53 8.31 2.26
C SER A 55 -2.31 9.54 3.16
N ALA A 56 -1.60 9.37 4.27
CA ALA A 56 -1.24 10.47 5.16
C ALA A 56 -0.18 11.38 4.54
N PHE A 57 0.73 10.81 3.74
CA PHE A 57 1.58 11.62 2.86
C PHE A 57 0.73 12.37 1.85
N ASP A 58 -0.11 11.68 1.06
CA ASP A 58 -0.89 12.23 -0.06
C ASP A 58 -1.89 13.34 0.34
N GLN A 59 -2.64 13.19 1.45
CA GLN A 59 -3.65 14.18 1.87
C GLN A 59 -3.05 15.47 2.44
N VAL A 60 -1.82 15.40 2.96
CA VAL A 60 -1.07 16.56 3.45
C VAL A 60 -0.20 17.16 2.31
N PHE A 61 -0.10 16.46 1.17
CA PHE A 61 0.86 16.65 0.09
C PHE A 61 0.49 17.74 -0.89
N GLU A 62 -0.74 17.77 -1.40
CA GLU A 62 -1.02 18.43 -2.68
C GLU A 62 -0.80 19.95 -2.62
N PHE A 63 -1.14 20.59 -1.50
CA PHE A 63 -0.93 22.01 -1.32
C PHE A 63 0.53 22.38 -0.97
N ASP A 64 1.15 21.63 -0.07
CA ASP A 64 2.54 21.88 0.36
C ASP A 64 3.54 21.53 -0.76
N THR A 65 3.25 20.54 -1.60
CA THR A 65 4.10 20.15 -2.75
C THR A 65 4.20 21.24 -3.80
N GLY A 66 3.07 21.86 -4.18
CA GLY A 66 3.09 22.97 -5.13
C GLY A 66 3.99 24.10 -4.65
N MET A 67 3.92 24.45 -3.37
CA MET A 67 4.79 25.47 -2.76
C MET A 67 6.26 25.03 -2.72
N ILE A 68 6.53 23.78 -2.34
CA ILE A 68 7.89 23.23 -2.28
C ILE A 68 8.53 23.25 -3.67
N VAL A 69 7.80 22.85 -4.73
CA VAL A 69 8.28 22.87 -6.12
C VAL A 69 8.55 24.30 -6.58
N VAL A 70 7.61 25.22 -6.35
CA VAL A 70 7.78 26.65 -6.72
C VAL A 70 8.99 27.27 -6.02
N TYR A 71 9.17 27.04 -4.72
CA TYR A 71 10.34 27.54 -4.01
C TYR A 71 11.63 26.87 -4.47
N ARG A 72 11.57 25.59 -4.86
CA ARG A 72 12.73 24.86 -5.36
C ARG A 72 13.18 25.41 -6.72
N ASP A 73 12.25 25.65 -7.63
CA ASP A 73 12.52 26.27 -8.94
C ASP A 73 13.01 27.72 -8.81
N SER A 74 12.58 28.40 -7.74
CA SER A 74 13.08 29.73 -7.36
C SER A 74 14.49 29.72 -6.73
N GLY A 75 15.13 28.55 -6.61
CA GLY A 75 16.52 28.41 -6.15
C GLY A 75 16.71 28.36 -4.63
N LEU A 76 15.64 28.20 -3.83
CA LEU A 76 15.77 28.12 -2.38
C LEU A 76 16.43 26.80 -1.93
N SER A 77 17.14 26.87 -0.80
CA SER A 77 17.65 25.68 -0.11
C SER A 77 16.53 24.92 0.61
N PHE A 78 16.65 23.60 0.72
CA PHE A 78 15.66 22.76 1.42
C PHE A 78 15.40 23.18 2.87
N ARG A 79 16.42 23.71 3.54
CA ARG A 79 16.29 24.25 4.91
C ARG A 79 15.37 25.48 4.94
N GLN A 80 15.57 26.43 4.02
CA GLN A 80 14.74 27.64 3.92
C GLN A 80 13.30 27.31 3.51
N ILE A 81 13.14 26.36 2.60
CA ILE A 81 11.81 25.87 2.21
C ILE A 81 11.12 25.27 3.42
N GLY A 82 11.79 24.39 4.17
CA GLY A 82 11.26 23.79 5.40
C GLY A 82 10.82 24.83 6.42
N SER A 83 11.60 25.89 6.63
CA SER A 83 11.21 27.01 7.50
C SER A 83 9.95 27.75 7.02
N ARG A 84 9.71 27.84 5.70
CA ARG A 84 8.54 28.52 5.12
C ARG A 84 7.27 27.67 5.13
N VAL A 85 7.39 26.37 4.86
CA VAL A 85 6.25 25.44 4.87
C VAL A 85 5.99 24.81 6.24
N GLY A 86 6.80 25.15 7.26
CA GLY A 86 6.68 24.58 8.61
C GLY A 86 7.04 23.09 8.67
N ARG A 87 7.96 22.62 7.81
CA ARG A 87 8.35 21.20 7.70
C ARG A 87 9.83 21.00 7.98
N ASN A 88 10.18 19.78 8.39
CA ASN A 88 11.58 19.37 8.51
C ASN A 88 12.24 19.34 7.12
N GLN A 89 13.51 19.78 7.05
CA GLN A 89 14.32 19.75 5.84
C GLN A 89 14.33 18.36 5.16
N THR A 90 14.41 17.28 5.93
CA THR A 90 14.42 15.90 5.41
C THR A 90 13.10 15.54 4.73
N THR A 91 11.98 16.06 5.25
CA THR A 91 10.66 15.87 4.62
C THR A 91 10.57 16.62 3.31
N VAL A 92 11.03 17.88 3.26
CA VAL A 92 11.07 18.66 2.01
C VAL A 92 11.96 17.99 0.95
N MET A 93 13.12 17.48 1.35
CA MET A 93 14.04 16.75 0.46
C MET A 93 13.37 15.51 -0.15
N ARG A 94 12.73 14.67 0.69
CA ARG A 94 12.01 13.48 0.21
C ARG A 94 10.89 13.81 -0.77
N ILE A 95 10.18 14.90 -0.53
CA ILE A 95 9.10 15.38 -1.42
C ILE A 95 9.68 15.78 -2.78
N CYS A 96 10.73 16.58 -2.81
CA CYS A 96 11.40 16.97 -4.05
C CYS A 96 11.99 15.77 -4.80
N ASP A 97 12.58 14.80 -4.11
CA ASP A 97 13.15 13.59 -4.71
C ASP A 97 12.05 12.72 -5.34
N CYS A 98 10.93 12.52 -4.64
CA CYS A 98 9.77 11.81 -5.19
C CYS A 98 9.20 12.51 -6.43
N TRP A 99 9.04 13.83 -6.40
CA TRP A 99 8.57 14.62 -7.54
C TRP A 99 9.51 14.53 -8.75
N MET A 100 10.82 14.59 -8.53
CA MET A 100 11.81 14.43 -9.60
C MET A 100 11.79 13.03 -10.21
N GLN A 101 11.56 11.99 -9.40
CA GLN A 101 11.43 10.61 -9.89
C GLN A 101 10.14 10.41 -10.70
N GLU A 102 9.01 10.93 -10.23
CA GLU A 102 7.72 10.86 -10.93
C GLU A 102 7.77 11.61 -12.29
N GLY A 103 8.34 12.82 -12.31
CA GLY A 103 8.55 13.57 -13.56
C GLY A 103 9.56 12.92 -14.52
N THR A 104 10.46 12.06 -14.03
CA THR A 104 11.40 11.28 -14.87
C THR A 104 10.73 10.05 -15.49
N THR A 105 9.73 9.47 -14.83
CA THR A 105 8.94 8.35 -15.37
C THR A 105 7.93 8.81 -16.43
N ASP A 106 7.36 10.01 -16.29
CA ASP A 106 6.39 10.56 -17.24
C ASP A 106 7.06 11.08 -18.54
N ARG A 107 8.24 11.72 -18.43
CA ARG A 107 8.96 12.28 -19.59
C ARG A 107 9.60 11.26 -20.53
N ARG A 108 9.72 9.98 -20.16
CA ARG A 108 10.19 8.91 -21.08
C ARG A 108 9.07 8.30 -21.92
N GLY A 109 7.83 8.70 -21.68
CA GLY A 109 6.64 8.19 -22.36
C GLY A 109 6.04 9.13 -23.41
N ARG A 110 6.80 10.08 -23.97
CA ARG A 110 6.33 10.95 -25.05
C ARG A 110 7.31 11.02 -26.21
#